data_AF-A0A815XU54-F1
#
_entry.id   AF-A0A815XU54-F1
#
_cell.length_a   1.000
_cell.length_b   1.000
_cell.length_c   1.000
_cell.angle_alpha   90.00
_cell.angle_beta   90.00
_cell.angle_gamma   90.00
#
_symmetry.space_group_name_H-M   'P 1'
#
loop_
_entity.id
_entity.type
_entity.pdbx_description
1 polymer ?
#
loop_
_entity_poly.entity_id
_entity_poly.type
_entity_poly.pdbx_seq_one_letter_code
_entity_poly.pdbx_strand_id
1 'polypeptide(L)'
;MSILTFHRKKTRDVGCGYYLFISSWISICLIIILLIKFWQLLLSQMTILTNRSFVNFNCILLDVSIKVLIAFNDWLDTCVCIERAITVSKGVKFNKNKSKQISKWVILIILIVTILTHLHDPIHRQLIDDIDIDEKRIWCLVQYPSSSIKTWNSFITFVHFLMPFIINLLSIIFIIISIARSRSNLQRRTPFIDHLRLQLKQHKSHLIASCVFIVIALIRLILSFSSGCMKSPNKSWLFLIAYLISFLPSMMTFFVYILPSKVYKKEFNTSVLQKIGRIRALF
;
A
#
# COMPACT_ATOMS: atom_id res chain seq x y z
N MET A 1 8.03 -12.35 -5.31
CA MET A 1 9.18 -11.80 -6.06
C MET A 1 9.92 -10.69 -5.32
N SER A 2 9.22 -9.70 -4.77
CA SER A 2 9.87 -8.54 -4.10
C SER A 2 10.73 -8.88 -2.89
N ILE A 3 10.29 -9.84 -2.06
CA ILE A 3 11.05 -10.30 -0.88
C ILE A 3 12.44 -10.80 -1.27
N LEU A 4 12.55 -11.53 -2.39
CA LEU A 4 13.82 -12.08 -2.87
C LEU A 4 14.85 -10.97 -3.14
N THR A 5 14.39 -9.84 -3.67
CA THR A 5 15.22 -8.67 -3.99
C THR A 5 15.62 -7.88 -2.75
N PHE A 6 14.69 -7.64 -1.83
CA PHE A 6 14.92 -6.81 -0.64
C PHE A 6 15.55 -7.57 0.54
N HIS A 7 15.61 -8.90 0.48
CA HIS A 7 16.32 -9.71 1.48
C HIS A 7 17.86 -9.56 1.40
N ARG A 8 18.39 -9.09 0.26
CA ARG A 8 19.83 -8.86 0.07
C ARG A 8 20.35 -7.72 0.96
N LYS A 9 21.53 -7.90 1.57
CA LYS A 9 22.18 -6.84 2.38
C LYS A 9 22.37 -5.53 1.60
N LYS A 10 22.71 -5.64 0.31
CA LYS A 10 23.01 -4.49 -0.57
C LYS A 10 21.79 -3.62 -0.89
N THR A 11 20.59 -4.19 -0.91
CA THR A 11 19.35 -3.41 -1.09
C THR A 11 18.89 -2.74 0.22
N ARG A 12 19.41 -3.19 1.37
CA ARG A 12 19.21 -2.62 2.71
C ARG A 12 20.33 -1.68 3.17
N ASP A 13 21.13 -1.18 2.24
CA ASP A 13 22.22 -0.25 2.56
C ASP A 13 21.78 1.16 2.91
N VAL A 14 20.50 1.47 2.69
CA VAL A 14 19.84 2.72 3.06
C VAL A 14 18.49 2.36 3.72
N GLY A 15 17.97 3.23 4.59
CA GLY A 15 16.70 3.03 5.29
C GLY A 15 15.52 2.69 4.36
N CYS A 16 15.52 3.22 3.13
CA CYS A 16 14.52 2.87 2.10
C CYS A 16 14.41 1.36 1.81
N GLY A 17 15.51 0.61 1.94
CA GLY A 17 15.49 -0.84 1.77
C GLY A 17 14.73 -1.58 2.87
N TYR A 18 14.71 -1.05 4.10
CA TYR A 18 13.94 -1.62 5.21
C TYR A 18 12.44 -1.39 5.01
N TYR A 19 12.02 -0.19 4.61
CA TYR A 19 10.60 0.08 4.31
C TYR A 19 10.10 -0.84 3.18
N LEU A 20 10.85 -0.97 2.08
CA LEU A 20 10.49 -1.83 0.95
C LEU A 20 10.48 -3.33 1.30
N PHE A 21 11.37 -3.76 2.20
CA PHE A 21 11.37 -5.14 2.69
C PHE A 21 10.10 -5.45 3.50
N ILE A 22 9.73 -4.57 4.42
CA ILE A 22 8.51 -4.73 5.22
C ILE A 22 7.25 -4.62 4.35
N SER A 23 7.19 -3.62 3.45
CA SER A 23 6.11 -3.49 2.46
C SER A 23 5.92 -4.78 1.65
N SER A 24 7.01 -5.44 1.24
CA SER A 24 6.92 -6.70 0.50
C SER A 24 6.28 -7.85 1.30
N TRP A 25 6.50 -7.90 2.61
CA TRP A 25 5.83 -8.86 3.49
C TRP A 25 4.35 -8.51 3.66
N ILE A 26 4.05 -7.22 3.86
CA ILE A 26 2.67 -6.72 3.99
C ILE A 26 1.86 -7.05 2.75
N SER A 27 2.39 -6.83 1.54
CA SER A 27 1.68 -7.17 0.30
C SER A 27 1.31 -8.65 0.23
N ILE A 28 2.20 -9.56 0.67
CA ILE A 28 1.87 -10.99 0.70
C ILE A 28 0.79 -11.29 1.74
N CYS A 29 0.92 -10.75 2.95
CA CYS A 29 -0.09 -10.90 4.00
C CYS A 29 -1.46 -10.39 3.54
N LEU A 30 -1.52 -9.24 2.87
CA LEU A 30 -2.75 -8.67 2.34
C LEU A 30 -3.37 -9.56 1.24
N ILE A 31 -2.58 -10.13 0.32
CA ILE A 31 -3.10 -11.08 -0.68
C ILE A 31 -3.74 -12.28 0.01
N ILE A 32 -3.04 -12.86 0.99
CA ILE A 32 -3.54 -14.04 1.73
C ILE A 32 -4.84 -13.70 2.45
N ILE A 33 -4.90 -12.57 3.17
CA ILE A 33 -6.09 -12.13 3.90
C ILE A 33 -7.26 -11.86 2.93
N LEU A 34 -7.01 -11.24 1.78
CA LEU A 34 -8.04 -10.98 0.77
C LEU A 34 -8.58 -12.28 0.16
N LEU A 35 -7.72 -13.26 -0.10
CA LEU A 35 -8.14 -14.59 -0.58
C LEU A 35 -9.00 -15.30 0.46
N ILE A 36 -8.58 -15.30 1.74
CA ILE A 36 -9.37 -15.88 2.84
C ILE A 36 -10.74 -15.19 2.93
N LYS A 37 -10.77 -13.85 2.89
CA LYS A 37 -12.01 -13.08 2.92
C LYS A 37 -12.93 -13.41 1.74
N PHE A 38 -12.37 -13.56 0.54
CA PHE A 38 -13.12 -13.94 -0.65
C PHE A 38 -13.73 -15.34 -0.52
N TRP A 39 -12.95 -16.32 -0.06
CA TRP A 39 -13.44 -17.68 0.20
C TRP A 39 -14.52 -17.72 1.27
N GLN A 40 -14.34 -16.99 2.37
CA GLN A 40 -15.35 -16.90 3.43
C GLN A 40 -16.66 -16.31 2.91
N LEU A 41 -16.59 -15.26 2.09
CA LEU A 41 -17.79 -14.66 1.49
C LEU A 41 -18.49 -15.67 0.59
N LEU A 42 -17.77 -16.38 -0.28
CA LEU A 42 -18.33 -17.39 -1.18
C LEU A 42 -19.00 -18.53 -0.40
N LEU A 43 -18.32 -19.07 0.62
CA LEU A 43 -18.85 -20.13 1.49
C LEU A 43 -20.07 -19.67 2.31
N SER A 44 -20.12 -18.41 2.72
CA SER A 44 -21.29 -17.81 3.40
C SER A 44 -22.49 -17.67 2.46
N GLN A 45 -22.28 -17.28 1.20
CA GLN A 45 -23.34 -17.15 0.19
C GLN A 45 -23.90 -18.52 -0.23
N MET A 46 -23.05 -19.55 -0.25
CA MET A 46 -23.48 -20.94 -0.47
C MET A 46 -24.17 -21.57 0.75
N THR A 47 -24.39 -20.81 1.84
CA THR A 47 -24.98 -21.26 3.12
C THR A 47 -24.23 -22.42 3.81
N ILE A 48 -22.98 -22.70 3.40
CA ILE A 48 -22.14 -23.76 3.97
C ILE A 48 -21.60 -23.33 5.35
N LEU A 49 -21.22 -22.05 5.49
CA LEU A 49 -20.76 -21.46 6.74
C LEU A 49 -21.95 -20.98 7.58
N THR A 50 -22.48 -21.85 8.44
CA THR A 50 -23.62 -21.55 9.31
C THR A 50 -23.22 -21.04 10.70
N ASN A 51 -21.97 -21.23 11.12
CA ASN A 51 -21.52 -20.79 12.44
C ASN A 51 -21.32 -19.26 12.48
N ARG A 52 -22.33 -18.57 12.99
CA ARG A 52 -22.37 -17.10 13.11
C ARG A 52 -21.20 -16.53 13.92
N SER A 53 -20.78 -17.19 15.01
CA SER A 53 -19.68 -16.72 15.84
C SER A 53 -18.35 -16.75 15.09
N PHE A 54 -18.10 -17.84 14.35
CA PHE A 54 -16.93 -17.97 13.50
C PHE A 54 -16.92 -16.91 12.38
N VAL A 55 -18.05 -16.70 11.71
CA VAL A 55 -18.17 -15.68 10.65
C VAL A 55 -17.94 -14.28 11.19
N ASN A 56 -18.44 -13.98 12.40
CA ASN A 56 -18.30 -12.66 13.04
C ASN A 56 -16.84 -12.38 13.40
N PHE A 57 -16.20 -13.33 14.08
CA PHE A 57 -14.80 -13.22 14.48
C PHE A 57 -13.88 -13.01 13.27
N ASN A 58 -14.05 -13.84 12.23
CA ASN A 58 -13.26 -13.69 11.02
C ASN A 58 -13.55 -12.38 10.30
N CYS A 59 -14.80 -11.89 10.30
CA CYS A 59 -15.05 -10.59 9.73
C CYS A 59 -14.26 -9.49 10.44
N ILE A 60 -14.37 -9.40 11.77
CA ILE A 60 -13.70 -8.36 12.55
C ILE A 60 -12.19 -8.43 12.32
N LEU A 61 -11.62 -9.64 12.42
CA LEU A 61 -10.19 -9.85 12.26
C LEU A 61 -9.70 -9.47 10.86
N LEU A 62 -10.33 -9.98 9.81
CA LEU A 62 -9.86 -9.79 8.43
C LEU A 62 -10.03 -8.33 7.99
N ASP A 63 -11.17 -7.69 8.29
CA ASP A 63 -11.41 -6.31 7.84
C ASP A 63 -10.52 -5.28 8.54
N VAL A 64 -10.35 -5.43 9.86
CA VAL A 64 -9.46 -4.53 10.61
C VAL A 64 -8.01 -4.75 10.19
N SER A 65 -7.60 -6.00 9.98
CA SER A 65 -6.26 -6.32 9.47
C SER A 65 -6.01 -5.70 8.10
N ILE A 66 -6.97 -5.79 7.17
CA ILE A 66 -6.87 -5.16 5.85
C ILE A 66 -6.66 -3.65 5.98
N LYS A 67 -7.49 -2.96 6.78
CA LYS A 67 -7.40 -1.50 6.97
C LYS A 67 -6.03 -1.09 7.52
N VAL A 68 -5.58 -1.73 8.60
CA VAL A 68 -4.30 -1.43 9.25
C VAL A 68 -3.13 -1.70 8.31
N LEU A 69 -3.10 -2.87 7.65
CA LEU A 69 -2.00 -3.25 6.77
C LEU A 69 -1.89 -2.34 5.55
N ILE A 70 -3.01 -1.89 4.98
CA ILE A 70 -3.02 -0.93 3.87
C ILE A 70 -2.49 0.42 4.34
N ALA A 71 -3.05 0.97 5.42
CA ALA A 71 -2.61 2.26 5.94
C ALA A 71 -1.11 2.22 6.29
N PHE A 72 -0.65 1.14 6.90
CA PHE A 72 0.76 0.94 7.21
C PHE A 72 1.62 0.89 5.95
N ASN A 73 1.20 0.13 4.93
CA ASN A 73 1.94 0.06 3.67
C ASN A 73 2.02 1.44 2.97
N ASP A 74 0.92 2.18 2.92
CA ASP A 74 0.85 3.50 2.29
C ASP A 74 1.83 4.49 2.97
N TRP A 75 1.91 4.45 4.31
CA TRP A 75 2.89 5.25 5.06
C TRP A 75 4.34 4.80 4.84
N LEU A 76 4.61 3.50 4.73
CA LEU A 76 5.95 2.99 4.39
C LEU A 76 6.39 3.46 3.00
N ASP A 77 5.49 3.45 2.04
CA ASP A 77 5.71 3.98 0.69
C ASP A 77 6.04 5.47 0.73
N THR A 78 5.33 6.25 1.56
CA THR A 78 5.66 7.65 1.82
C THR A 78 7.04 7.83 2.42
N CYS A 79 7.44 7.01 3.39
CA CYS A 79 8.79 7.04 3.95
C CYS A 79 9.87 6.75 2.89
N VAL A 80 9.62 5.84 1.94
CA VAL A 80 10.54 5.58 0.82
C VAL A 80 10.74 6.85 -0.03
N CYS A 81 9.66 7.57 -0.33
CA CYS A 81 9.73 8.81 -1.12
C CYS A 81 10.48 9.93 -0.37
N ILE A 82 10.18 10.14 0.91
CA ILE A 82 10.89 11.11 1.77
C ILE A 82 12.38 10.77 1.84
N GLU A 83 12.73 9.51 2.08
CA GLU A 83 14.12 9.09 2.24
C GLU A 83 14.91 9.27 0.94
N ARG A 84 14.28 9.01 -0.22
CA ARG A 84 14.85 9.30 -1.55
C ARG A 84 15.07 10.79 -1.75
N ALA A 85 14.11 11.63 -1.36
CA ALA A 85 14.23 13.09 -1.41
C ALA A 85 15.42 13.58 -0.55
N ILE A 86 15.56 13.08 0.68
CA ILE A 86 16.68 13.40 1.57
C ILE A 86 18.02 12.93 0.98
N THR A 87 18.05 11.73 0.40
CA THR A 87 19.26 11.17 -0.22
C THR A 87 19.73 12.05 -1.38
N VAL A 88 18.81 12.49 -2.24
CA VAL A 88 19.11 13.41 -3.35
C VAL A 88 19.56 14.77 -2.85
N SER A 89 18.89 15.32 -1.83
CA SER A 89 19.21 16.64 -1.26
C SER A 89 20.58 16.67 -0.58
N LYS A 90 20.93 15.64 0.21
CA LYS A 90 22.20 15.57 0.95
C LYS A 90 23.36 15.07 0.12
N GLY A 91 23.11 14.34 -0.98
CA GLY A 91 24.12 13.80 -1.87
C GLY A 91 25.23 13.07 -1.10
N VAL A 92 26.47 13.53 -1.23
CA VAL A 92 27.66 12.95 -0.59
C VAL A 92 27.65 13.06 0.94
N LYS A 93 26.92 14.02 1.52
CA LYS A 93 26.80 14.21 2.98
C LYS A 93 25.76 13.26 3.62
N PHE A 94 25.16 12.36 2.84
CA PHE A 94 24.14 11.44 3.35
C PHE A 94 24.76 10.31 4.20
N ASN A 95 24.40 10.26 5.49
CA ASN A 95 24.85 9.21 6.39
C ASN A 95 23.90 7.99 6.35
N LYS A 96 24.36 6.94 5.69
CA LYS A 96 23.63 5.68 5.52
C LYS A 96 23.36 4.95 6.85
N ASN A 97 24.31 4.95 7.79
CA ASN A 97 24.16 4.23 9.06
C ASN A 97 23.09 4.87 9.94
N LYS A 98 23.09 6.20 10.02
CA LYS A 98 22.05 6.95 10.75
C LYS A 98 20.67 6.71 10.12
N SER A 99 20.59 6.71 8.79
CA SER A 99 19.36 6.40 8.04
C SER A 99 18.80 5.00 8.37
N LYS A 100 19.65 3.96 8.40
CA LYS A 100 19.24 2.59 8.77
C LYS A 100 18.65 2.49 10.19
N GLN A 101 19.20 3.26 11.14
CA GLN A 101 18.73 3.20 12.52
C GLN A 101 17.40 3.95 12.69
N ILE A 102 17.29 5.13 12.07
CA ILE A 102 16.04 5.90 12.06
C ILE A 102 14.92 5.08 11.40
N SER A 103 15.18 4.41 10.28
CA SER A 103 14.14 3.67 9.56
C SER A 103 13.49 2.57 10.41
N LYS A 104 14.26 1.89 11.28
CA LYS A 104 13.70 0.86 12.18
C LYS A 104 12.73 1.46 13.20
N TRP A 105 13.09 2.59 13.80
CA TRP A 105 12.22 3.29 14.74
C TRP A 105 10.98 3.86 14.07
N VAL A 106 11.12 4.46 12.88
CA VAL A 106 10.01 4.99 12.09
C VAL A 106 9.01 3.88 11.73
N ILE A 107 9.48 2.71 11.28
CA ILE A 107 8.62 1.55 10.99
C ILE A 107 7.79 1.17 12.22
N LEU A 108 8.41 1.07 13.39
CA LEU A 108 7.72 0.70 14.63
C LEU A 108 6.68 1.75 15.03
N ILE A 109 7.04 3.04 14.96
CA ILE A 109 6.13 4.15 15.31
C ILE A 109 4.92 4.16 14.38
N ILE A 110 5.13 4.05 13.07
CA ILE A 110 4.02 4.06 12.10
C ILE A 110 3.09 2.87 12.37
N LEU A 111 3.64 1.67 12.62
CA LEU A 111 2.81 0.50 12.93
C LEU A 111 1.91 0.77 14.15
N ILE A 112 2.49 1.26 15.25
CA ILE A 112 1.75 1.58 16.48
C ILE A 112 0.66 2.63 16.20
N VAL A 113 1.01 3.72 15.51
CA VAL A 113 0.06 4.80 15.18
C VAL A 113 -1.08 4.25 14.34
N THR A 114 -0.80 3.45 13.30
CA THR A 114 -1.85 2.87 12.44
C THR A 114 -2.78 1.91 13.17
N ILE A 115 -2.28 1.16 14.16
CA ILE A 115 -3.13 0.28 14.98
C ILE A 115 -4.04 1.13 15.88
N LEU A 116 -3.46 2.12 16.56
CA LEU A 116 -4.21 2.98 17.50
C LEU A 116 -5.31 3.78 16.79
N THR A 117 -5.04 4.31 15.59
CA THR A 117 -6.04 5.09 14.84
C THR A 117 -7.21 4.25 14.32
N HIS A 118 -7.05 2.93 14.21
CA HIS A 118 -8.09 2.00 13.76
C HIS A 118 -8.75 1.19 14.88
N LEU A 119 -8.36 1.40 16.15
CA LEU A 119 -8.84 0.62 17.29
C LEU A 119 -10.35 0.77 17.54
N HIS A 120 -10.98 1.86 17.12
CA HIS A 120 -12.43 2.06 17.24
C HIS A 120 -13.24 1.16 16.30
N ASP A 121 -12.65 0.71 15.19
CA ASP A 121 -13.35 -0.09 14.17
C ASP A 121 -13.78 -1.48 14.65
N PRO A 122 -12.95 -2.31 15.32
CA PRO A 122 -13.36 -3.63 15.80
C PRO A 122 -14.51 -3.59 16.81
N ILE A 123 -14.60 -2.53 17.62
CA ILE A 123 -15.59 -2.40 18.71
C ILE A 123 -17.00 -2.21 18.15
N HIS A 124 -17.13 -1.57 16.99
CA HIS A 124 -18.42 -1.20 16.39
C HIS A 124 -18.79 -2.02 15.15
N ARG A 125 -18.01 -3.06 14.84
CA ARG A 125 -18.25 -3.93 13.70
C ARG A 125 -19.16 -5.09 14.09
N GLN A 126 -20.23 -5.28 13.33
CA GLN A 126 -21.26 -6.29 13.61
C GLN A 126 -21.69 -7.01 12.31
N LEU A 127 -22.20 -8.24 12.45
CA LEU A 127 -22.87 -8.94 11.35
C LEU A 127 -24.32 -8.49 11.26
N ILE A 128 -24.75 -8.09 10.07
CA ILE A 128 -26.13 -7.77 9.74
C ILE A 128 -26.66 -8.87 8.83
N ASP A 129 -27.76 -9.49 9.25
CA ASP A 129 -28.49 -10.43 8.41
C ASP A 129 -29.48 -9.62 7.55
N ASP A 130 -29.31 -9.67 6.25
CA ASP A 130 -30.27 -9.16 5.28
C ASP A 130 -31.22 -10.31 4.95
N ILE A 131 -32.40 -10.26 5.57
CA ILE A 131 -33.47 -11.25 5.41
C ILE A 131 -34.42 -10.67 4.37
N ASP A 132 -34.06 -10.80 3.09
CA ASP A 132 -34.98 -10.53 1.99
C ASP A 132 -35.84 -11.78 1.74
N ILE A 133 -37.03 -11.60 1.17
CA ILE A 133 -38.07 -12.65 1.05
C ILE A 133 -37.58 -13.92 0.32
N ASP A 134 -36.56 -13.78 -0.54
CA ASP A 134 -36.04 -14.86 -1.39
C ASP A 134 -34.60 -15.31 -1.04
N GLU A 135 -33.83 -14.55 -0.24
CA GLU A 135 -32.42 -14.87 0.05
C GLU A 135 -31.96 -14.44 1.45
N LYS A 136 -31.27 -15.34 2.18
CA LYS A 136 -30.60 -15.03 3.45
C LYS A 136 -29.15 -14.65 3.20
N ARG A 137 -28.79 -13.37 3.37
CA ARG A 137 -27.41 -12.88 3.18
C ARG A 137 -26.85 -12.32 4.48
N ILE A 138 -25.62 -12.72 4.80
CA ILE A 138 -24.90 -12.19 5.96
C ILE A 138 -23.89 -11.16 5.46
N TRP A 139 -24.08 -9.90 5.86
CA TRP A 139 -23.14 -8.82 5.59
C TRP A 139 -22.34 -8.50 6.84
N CYS A 140 -21.08 -8.12 6.63
CA CYS A 140 -20.31 -7.55 7.71
C CYS A 140 -20.10 -6.05 7.51
N LEU A 141 -20.78 -5.28 8.35
CA LEU A 141 -20.87 -3.83 8.24
C LEU A 141 -20.51 -3.21 9.59
N VAL A 142 -19.98 -1.98 9.53
CA VAL A 142 -19.68 -1.23 10.75
C VAL A 142 -20.86 -0.31 11.04
N GLN A 143 -21.45 -0.43 12.22
CA GLN A 143 -22.52 0.44 12.70
C GLN A 143 -21.99 1.30 13.84
N TYR A 144 -21.72 2.57 13.55
CA TYR A 144 -21.28 3.52 14.57
C TYR A 144 -22.50 4.04 15.33
N PRO A 145 -22.53 3.92 16.68
CA PRO A 145 -23.70 4.31 17.49
C PRO A 145 -23.87 5.83 17.61
N SER A 146 -22.80 6.61 17.41
CA SER A 146 -22.84 8.07 17.49
C SER A 146 -22.31 8.74 16.24
N SER A 147 -22.87 9.92 15.92
CA SER A 147 -22.41 10.77 14.82
C SER A 147 -20.95 11.19 14.97
N SER A 148 -20.48 11.40 16.21
CA SER A 148 -19.08 11.73 16.52
C SER A 148 -18.10 10.63 16.10
N ILE A 149 -18.41 9.36 16.39
CA ILE A 149 -17.54 8.23 16.02
C ILE A 149 -17.52 8.05 14.50
N LYS A 150 -18.67 8.24 13.84
CA LYS A 150 -18.76 8.21 12.38
C LYS A 150 -17.89 9.29 11.73
N THR A 151 -17.95 10.52 12.24
CA THR A 151 -17.11 11.64 11.78
C THR A 151 -15.64 11.37 12.02
N TRP A 152 -15.27 10.84 13.20
CA TRP A 152 -13.90 10.45 13.51
C TRP A 152 -13.37 9.38 12.54
N ASN A 153 -14.16 8.33 12.28
CA ASN A 153 -13.78 7.29 11.34
C ASN A 153 -13.57 7.83 9.91
N SER A 154 -14.47 8.70 9.44
CA SER A 154 -14.32 9.36 8.14
C SER A 154 -13.06 10.23 8.10
N PHE A 155 -12.77 10.98 9.17
CA PHE A 155 -11.57 11.80 9.27
C PHE A 155 -10.30 10.95 9.22
N ILE A 156 -10.20 9.89 10.02
CA ILE A 156 -9.05 8.97 10.03
C ILE A 156 -8.86 8.30 8.67
N THR A 157 -9.95 7.82 8.06
CA THR A 157 -9.91 7.20 6.72
C THR A 157 -9.38 8.19 5.68
N PHE A 158 -9.83 9.44 5.74
CA PHE A 158 -9.36 10.50 4.85
C PHE A 158 -7.89 10.85 5.08
N VAL A 159 -7.45 10.97 6.34
CA VAL A 159 -6.05 11.27 6.68
C VAL A 159 -5.11 10.18 6.20
N HIS A 160 -5.37 8.91 6.55
CA HIS A 160 -4.53 7.78 6.14
C HIS A 160 -4.53 7.54 4.64
N PHE A 161 -5.53 8.04 3.92
CA PHE A 161 -5.59 7.98 2.46
C PHE A 161 -4.86 9.16 1.80
N LEU A 162 -5.25 10.39 2.16
CA LEU A 162 -4.85 11.60 1.44
C LEU A 162 -3.46 12.09 1.84
N MET A 163 -3.07 12.01 3.11
CA MET A 163 -1.77 12.52 3.55
C MET A 163 -0.59 11.78 2.91
N PRO A 164 -0.52 10.43 2.95
CA PRO A 164 0.55 9.69 2.29
C PRO A 164 0.70 10.07 0.81
N PHE A 165 -0.44 10.26 0.14
CA PHE A 165 -0.48 10.66 -1.26
C PHE A 165 0.08 12.07 -1.50
N ILE A 166 -0.39 13.09 -0.78
CA ILE A 166 0.10 14.46 -0.94
C ILE A 166 1.61 14.51 -0.73
N ILE A 167 2.11 13.84 0.31
CA ILE A 167 3.55 13.80 0.61
C ILE A 167 4.33 13.11 -0.51
N ASN A 168 3.80 12.02 -1.08
CA ASN A 168 4.41 11.33 -2.22
C ASN A 168 4.54 12.25 -3.44
N LEU A 169 3.48 12.98 -3.78
CA LEU A 169 3.48 13.91 -4.91
C LEU A 169 4.51 15.03 -4.70
N LEU A 170 4.50 15.65 -3.52
CA LEU A 170 5.46 16.71 -3.16
C LEU A 170 6.90 16.21 -3.17
N SER A 171 7.15 14.98 -2.68
CA SER A 171 8.48 14.37 -2.66
C SER A 171 9.03 14.14 -4.07
N ILE A 172 8.20 13.68 -5.01
CA ILE A 172 8.63 13.47 -6.41
C ILE A 172 8.95 14.81 -7.07
N ILE A 173 8.10 15.81 -6.90
CA ILE A 173 8.32 17.17 -7.42
C ILE A 173 9.63 17.73 -6.87
N PHE A 174 9.86 17.60 -5.56
CA PHE A 174 11.08 18.02 -4.90
C PHE A 174 12.32 17.31 -5.48
N ILE A 175 12.27 15.99 -5.69
CA ILE A 175 13.38 15.23 -6.29
C ILE A 175 13.72 15.77 -7.69
N ILE A 176 12.70 15.98 -8.53
CA ILE A 176 12.90 16.48 -9.90
C ILE A 176 13.58 17.86 -9.87
N ILE A 177 13.09 18.78 -9.04
CA ILE A 177 13.66 20.13 -8.88
C ILE A 177 15.09 20.04 -8.34
N SER A 178 15.32 19.24 -7.31
CA SER A 178 16.64 19.10 -6.66
C SER A 178 17.69 18.54 -7.61
N ILE A 179 17.34 17.54 -8.45
CA ILE A 179 18.26 17.00 -9.45
C ILE A 179 18.51 18.02 -10.56
N ALA A 180 17.46 18.68 -11.06
CA ALA A 180 17.60 19.70 -12.11
C ALA A 180 18.50 20.86 -11.66
N ARG A 181 18.33 21.34 -10.42
CA ARG A 181 19.14 22.40 -9.83
C ARG A 181 20.59 21.96 -9.62
N SER A 182 20.81 20.76 -9.11
CA SER A 182 22.15 20.19 -8.94
C SER A 182 22.91 20.09 -10.27
N ARG A 183 22.25 19.60 -11.33
CA ARG A 183 22.86 19.50 -12.66
C ARG A 183 23.12 20.86 -13.31
N SER A 184 22.20 21.81 -13.19
CA SER A 184 22.39 23.17 -13.71
C SER A 184 23.56 23.89 -13.03
N ASN A 185 23.75 23.68 -11.72
CA ASN A 185 24.90 24.25 -11.00
C ASN A 185 26.25 23.65 -11.44
N LEU A 186 26.27 22.37 -11.83
CA LEU A 186 27.48 21.67 -12.30
C LEU A 186 27.77 21.92 -13.79
N GLN A 187 26.74 22.09 -14.62
CA GLN A 187 26.83 22.38 -16.06
C GLN A 187 26.25 23.77 -16.37
N ARG A 188 27.08 24.81 -16.20
CA ARG A 188 26.71 26.21 -16.45
C ARG A 188 26.28 26.54 -17.90
N ARG A 189 26.50 25.64 -18.85
CA ARG A 189 26.24 25.88 -20.28
C ARG A 189 24.78 25.68 -20.70
N THR A 190 23.96 25.03 -19.87
CA THR A 190 22.56 24.71 -20.18
C THR A 190 21.63 25.31 -19.14
N PRO A 191 20.54 25.99 -19.54
CA PRO A 191 19.65 26.66 -18.61
C PRO A 191 18.88 25.64 -17.76
N PHE A 192 18.51 26.05 -16.53
CA PHE A 192 17.79 25.20 -15.58
C PHE A 192 16.52 24.56 -16.15
N ILE A 193 15.76 25.30 -16.98
CA ILE A 193 14.51 24.83 -17.60
C ILE A 193 14.74 23.62 -18.51
N ASP A 194 15.88 23.54 -19.20
CA ASP A 194 16.18 22.42 -20.09
C ASP A 194 16.54 21.16 -19.29
N HIS A 195 17.31 21.32 -18.20
CA HIS A 195 17.53 20.22 -17.26
C HIS A 195 16.24 19.77 -16.58
N LEU A 196 15.34 20.70 -16.24
CA LEU A 196 14.05 20.40 -15.65
C LEU A 196 13.15 19.61 -16.61
N ARG A 197 13.01 20.05 -17.87
CA ARG A 197 12.24 19.33 -18.90
C ARG A 197 12.79 17.93 -19.14
N LEU A 198 14.11 17.78 -19.17
CA LEU A 198 14.76 16.48 -19.36
C LEU A 198 14.50 15.53 -18.19
N GLN A 199 14.61 16.02 -16.95
CA GLN A 199 14.29 15.23 -15.75
C GLN A 199 12.79 14.92 -15.66
N LEU A 200 11.92 15.86 -16.03
CA LEU A 200 10.47 15.65 -16.09
C LEU A 200 10.12 14.54 -17.09
N LYS A 201 10.74 14.55 -18.29
CA LYS A 201 10.56 13.51 -19.31
C LYS A 201 11.07 12.14 -18.81
N GLN A 202 12.19 12.13 -18.09
CA GLN A 202 12.79 10.92 -17.53
C GLN A 202 11.97 10.31 -16.38
N HIS A 203 11.32 11.15 -15.55
CA HIS A 203 10.51 10.72 -14.40
C HIS A 203 9.00 10.72 -14.67
N LYS A 204 8.55 11.05 -15.88
CA LYS A 204 7.14 11.10 -16.30
C LYS A 204 6.38 9.82 -15.96
N SER A 205 6.97 8.66 -16.22
CA SER A 205 6.34 7.36 -15.95
C SER A 205 6.05 7.14 -14.46
N HIS A 206 6.92 7.62 -13.58
CA HIS A 206 6.72 7.53 -12.13
C HIS A 206 5.62 8.46 -11.62
N LEU A 207 5.51 9.67 -12.19
CA LEU A 207 4.40 10.58 -11.91
C LEU A 207 3.07 9.98 -12.37
N ILE A 208 3.00 9.44 -13.59
CA ILE A 208 1.80 8.79 -14.13
C ILE A 208 1.41 7.59 -13.27
N ALA A 209 2.37 6.73 -12.89
CA ALA A 209 2.09 5.58 -12.02
C ALA A 209 1.52 6.01 -10.67
N SER A 210 2.10 7.04 -10.05
CA SER A 210 1.60 7.60 -8.79
C SER A 210 0.17 8.12 -8.96
N CYS A 211 -0.14 8.82 -10.05
CA CYS A 211 -1.50 9.30 -10.34
C CYS A 211 -2.51 8.17 -10.58
N VAL A 212 -2.14 7.14 -11.33
CA VAL A 212 -2.99 5.97 -11.60
C VAL A 212 -3.34 5.24 -10.30
N PHE A 213 -2.39 5.10 -9.37
CA PHE A 213 -2.67 4.48 -8.09
C PHE A 213 -3.63 5.27 -7.21
N ILE A 214 -3.64 6.61 -7.29
CA ILE A 214 -4.66 7.42 -6.61
C ILE A 214 -6.04 7.08 -7.17
N VAL A 215 -6.18 7.04 -8.49
CA VAL A 215 -7.48 6.81 -9.12
C VAL A 215 -8.03 5.45 -8.69
N ILE A 216 -7.19 4.42 -8.70
CA ILE A 216 -7.57 3.08 -8.24
C ILE A 216 -7.90 3.07 -6.73
N ALA A 217 -7.15 3.81 -5.91
CA ALA A 217 -7.39 3.87 -4.48
C ALA A 217 -8.58 4.78 -4.10
N LEU A 218 -8.94 5.77 -4.91
CA LEU A 218 -10.17 6.57 -4.78
C LEU A 218 -11.41 5.73 -5.06
N ILE A 219 -11.33 4.82 -6.04
CA ILE A 219 -12.39 3.83 -6.28
C ILE A 219 -12.66 3.02 -5.01
N ARG A 220 -11.62 2.65 -4.23
CA ARG A 220 -11.77 1.99 -2.92
C ARG A 220 -12.60 2.83 -1.95
N LEU A 221 -12.30 4.12 -1.86
CA LEU A 221 -12.95 5.04 -0.93
C LEU A 221 -14.44 5.17 -1.28
N ILE A 222 -14.76 5.34 -2.56
CA ILE A 222 -16.13 5.36 -3.06
C ILE A 222 -16.87 4.06 -2.73
N LEU A 223 -16.26 2.90 -2.99
CA LEU A 223 -16.86 1.59 -2.69
C LEU A 223 -17.07 1.36 -1.18
N SER A 224 -16.17 1.86 -0.33
CA SER A 224 -16.28 1.76 1.12
C SER A 224 -17.45 2.60 1.67
N PHE A 225 -17.84 3.68 0.99
CA PHE A 225 -18.99 4.50 1.35
C PHE A 225 -20.29 4.04 0.67
N SER A 226 -20.21 3.33 -0.48
CA SER A 226 -21.38 2.88 -1.23
C SER A 226 -21.90 1.49 -0.83
N SER A 227 -21.12 0.68 -0.09
CA SER A 227 -21.55 -0.65 0.37
C SER A 227 -22.81 -0.63 1.24
N GLY A 228 -23.07 0.47 1.95
CA GLY A 228 -24.31 0.66 2.72
C GLY A 228 -25.54 1.04 1.88
N CYS A 229 -25.40 1.26 0.56
CA CYS A 229 -26.47 1.73 -0.32
C CYS A 229 -26.93 0.68 -1.36
N MET A 230 -26.41 -0.55 -1.31
CA MET A 230 -26.61 -1.53 -2.38
C MET A 230 -27.89 -2.35 -2.19
N LYS A 231 -29.00 -1.92 -2.80
CA LYS A 231 -30.32 -2.57 -2.75
C LYS A 231 -30.56 -3.69 -3.78
N SER A 232 -29.61 -3.97 -4.69
CA SER A 232 -29.88 -4.86 -5.84
C SER A 232 -28.87 -6.00 -5.99
N PRO A 233 -29.34 -7.27 -6.03
CA PRO A 233 -28.49 -8.46 -6.11
C PRO A 233 -27.73 -8.59 -7.44
N ASN A 234 -28.27 -8.05 -8.53
CA ASN A 234 -27.78 -8.29 -9.90
C ASN A 234 -26.44 -7.58 -10.23
N LYS A 235 -25.94 -6.69 -9.36
CA LYS A 235 -24.67 -5.96 -9.54
C LYS A 235 -23.56 -6.35 -8.55
N SER A 236 -23.80 -7.37 -7.72
CA SER A 236 -22.89 -7.77 -6.62
C SER A 236 -21.51 -8.23 -7.11
N TRP A 237 -21.45 -8.91 -8.27
CA TRP A 237 -20.19 -9.34 -8.88
C TRP A 237 -19.30 -8.19 -9.35
N LEU A 238 -19.89 -7.15 -9.96
CA LEU A 238 -19.15 -5.95 -10.38
C LEU A 238 -18.57 -5.21 -9.18
N PHE A 239 -19.34 -5.13 -8.08
CA PHE A 239 -18.86 -4.57 -6.82
C PHE A 239 -17.68 -5.37 -6.26
N LEU A 240 -17.75 -6.70 -6.29
CA LEU A 240 -16.66 -7.57 -5.81
C LEU A 240 -15.38 -7.41 -6.63
N ILE A 241 -15.52 -7.37 -7.96
CA ILE A 241 -14.39 -7.17 -8.87
C ILE A 241 -13.76 -5.79 -8.63
N ALA A 242 -14.58 -4.73 -8.54
CA ALA A 242 -14.10 -3.39 -8.27
C ALA A 242 -13.42 -3.29 -6.89
N TYR A 243 -13.95 -3.99 -5.88
CA TYR A 243 -13.35 -4.10 -4.56
C TYR A 243 -11.97 -4.76 -4.64
N LEU A 244 -11.83 -5.91 -5.32
CA LEU A 244 -10.54 -6.59 -5.49
C LEU A 244 -9.51 -5.74 -6.25
N ILE A 245 -9.94 -5.07 -7.34
CA ILE A 245 -9.08 -4.16 -8.12
C ILE A 245 -8.58 -3.00 -7.24
N SER A 246 -9.38 -2.54 -6.29
CA SER A 246 -9.01 -1.43 -5.40
C SER A 246 -7.83 -1.75 -4.47
N PHE A 247 -7.48 -3.03 -4.28
CA PHE A 247 -6.30 -3.46 -3.51
C PHE A 247 -5.04 -3.63 -4.35
N LEU A 248 -5.18 -3.60 -5.68
CA LEU A 248 -4.07 -3.80 -6.60
C LEU A 248 -2.88 -2.84 -6.32
N PRO A 249 -3.07 -1.54 -6.02
CA PRO A 249 -1.95 -0.62 -5.75
C PRO A 249 -1.02 -1.12 -4.64
N SER A 250 -1.58 -1.63 -3.52
CA SER A 250 -0.82 -2.14 -2.38
C SER A 250 -0.14 -3.50 -2.63
N MET A 251 -0.49 -4.18 -3.73
CA MET A 251 0.14 -5.44 -4.17
C MET A 251 1.21 -5.25 -5.25
N MET A 252 1.29 -4.06 -5.84
CA MET A 252 2.13 -3.80 -7.01
C MET A 252 3.55 -3.34 -6.65
N THR A 253 4.01 -3.49 -5.41
CA THR A 253 5.35 -3.11 -4.92
C THR A 253 6.48 -3.58 -5.85
N PHE A 254 6.35 -4.76 -6.45
CA PHE A 254 7.29 -5.26 -7.46
C PHE A 254 7.35 -4.38 -8.72
N PHE A 255 6.20 -4.08 -9.31
CA PHE A 255 6.08 -3.31 -10.54
C PHE A 255 6.40 -1.83 -10.32
N VAL A 256 6.12 -1.30 -9.13
CA VAL A 256 6.33 0.11 -8.79
C VAL A 256 7.80 0.40 -8.46
N TYR A 257 8.44 -0.47 -7.71
CA TYR A 257 9.77 -0.19 -7.18
C TYR A 257 10.88 -1.01 -7.81
N ILE A 258 10.65 -2.29 -8.11
CA ILE A 258 11.71 -3.19 -8.60
C ILE A 258 11.87 -3.06 -10.11
N LEU A 259 10.78 -3.17 -10.86
CA LEU A 259 10.82 -3.18 -12.32
C LEU A 259 11.44 -1.91 -12.95
N PRO A 260 11.10 -0.68 -12.50
CA PRO A 260 11.68 0.54 -13.07
C PRO A 260 13.07 0.89 -12.51
N SER A 261 13.46 0.34 -11.35
CA SER A 261 14.76 0.66 -10.73
C SER A 261 15.88 -0.19 -11.32
N LYS A 262 16.86 0.45 -11.97
CA LYS A 262 18.08 -0.23 -12.47
C LYS A 262 18.83 -0.99 -11.37
N VAL A 263 18.86 -0.42 -10.15
CA VAL A 263 19.56 -1.01 -8.99
C VAL A 263 18.81 -2.24 -8.49
N TYR A 264 17.50 -2.14 -8.26
CA TYR A 264 16.72 -3.26 -7.72
C TYR A 264 16.49 -4.37 -8.76
N LYS A 265 16.35 -4.02 -10.05
CA LYS A 265 16.25 -4.99 -11.14
C LYS A 265 17.53 -5.83 -11.29
N LYS A 266 18.71 -5.21 -11.15
CA LYS A 266 19.99 -5.92 -11.19
C LYS A 266 20.10 -6.93 -10.03
N GLU A 267 19.77 -6.50 -8.81
CA GLU A 267 19.82 -7.37 -7.64
C GLU A 267 18.76 -8.50 -7.69
N PHE A 268 17.59 -8.25 -8.28
CA PHE A 268 16.59 -9.29 -8.55
C PHE A 268 17.13 -10.36 -9.50
N ASN A 269 17.67 -9.96 -10.66
CA ASN A 269 18.22 -10.89 -11.65
C ASN A 269 19.35 -11.76 -11.06
N THR A 270 20.27 -11.14 -10.30
CA THR A 270 21.34 -11.90 -9.62
C THR A 270 20.77 -12.90 -8.62
N SER A 271 19.70 -12.54 -7.91
CA SER A 271 19.07 -13.43 -6.93
C SER A 271 18.34 -14.61 -7.57
N VAL A 272 17.68 -14.37 -8.70
CA VAL A 272 17.02 -15.43 -9.49
C VAL A 272 18.06 -16.40 -10.05
N LEU A 273 19.13 -15.89 -10.66
CA LEU A 273 20.20 -16.72 -11.24
C LEU A 273 20.89 -17.58 -10.18
N GLN A 274 21.19 -17.03 -9.00
CA GLN A 274 21.78 -17.82 -7.90
C GLN A 274 20.84 -18.91 -7.40
N LYS A 275 19.53 -18.66 -7.36
CA LYS A 275 18.55 -19.66 -6.92
C LYS A 275 18.37 -20.77 -7.95
N ILE A 276 18.34 -20.42 -9.24
CA ILE A 276 18.32 -21.39 -10.34
C ILE A 276 19.59 -22.25 -10.35
N GLY A 277 20.77 -21.64 -10.13
CA GLY A 277 22.03 -22.37 -10.03
C GLY A 277 22.07 -23.37 -8.87
N ARG A 278 21.50 -23.02 -7.71
CA ARG A 278 21.38 -23.95 -6.57
C ARG A 278 20.41 -25.11 -6.85
N ILE A 279 19.31 -24.86 -7.56
CA ILE A 279 18.37 -25.91 -7.94
C ILE A 279 19.02 -26.87 -8.95
N ARG A 280 19.75 -26.35 -9.94
CA ARG A 280 20.52 -27.18 -10.89
C ARG A 280 21.71 -27.93 -10.27
N ALA A 281 22.11 -27.62 -9.06
CA ALA A 281 23.15 -28.35 -8.34
C ALA A 281 22.58 -29.45 -7.42
N LEU A 282 21.25 -29.49 -7.28
CA LEU A 282 20.51 -30.49 -6.48
C LEU A 282 19.89 -31.60 -7.35
N PHE A 283 19.91 -31.44 -8.67
CA PHE A 283 19.49 -32.41 -9.69
C PHE A 283 20.68 -32.66 -10.62
#